data_AF-A0A8B6G0I6-F1
#
_entry.id   AF-A0A8B6G0I6-F1
#
_cell.length_a   1.000
_cell.length_b   1.000
_cell.length_c   1.000
_cell.angle_alpha   90.00
_cell.angle_beta   90.00
_cell.angle_gamma   90.00
#
_symmetry.space_group_name_H-M   'P 1'
#
loop_
_entity.id
_entity.type
_entity.pdbx_description
1 polymer ?
#
loop_
_entity_poly.entity_id
_entity_poly.type
_entity_poly.pdbx_seq_one_letter_code
_entity_poly.pdbx_strand_id
1 'polypeptide(L)'
;MSEISFIVELPGLSISKYLISALGGQTTGQPKEQYLSHIDIVTDQSNNLRFGKFPTDNYTLPMFTIGNEHLTATFYSCNGKLQYISRNNSTRYKSEVKLMTYGTGSWSNPFKDQSGAYLFLPDGNAKNFAESIKYLYIIKGQIYSSVVVGYSSITQIYTVYNITGSNGMGVHIENSVNISNGTMWNNKELIMRIETDVKDSDNQLCVDLNGFQMHRKKTRKKIPLQGNFFPMTSMMSIENNVDRVTIVSSETHGVASLSPGWFEVVLDRRLIQDDWRGLSQGVTDNVLTKSHFVLLFETRNISTSQKQGIMCYPSPTAEVVSKLLEHHVISMTQFPITNAGWSVMKLSSVPQREIHLVNLRFLSIDNGCMEVLLIIHSTQLDCSFPIAEKDWKSQHSNHSMKISKLFENNVITSIKQTILTGVKVVRIVLPEEDIAVNVMEIKTYKVTVC
;
A
#
# COMPACT_ATOMS: atom_id res chain seq x y z
N MET A 1 20.25 -13.39 9.63
CA MET A 1 18.97 -14.10 9.41
C MET A 1 18.86 -14.33 7.91
N SER A 2 18.43 -15.51 7.47
CA SER A 2 18.23 -15.79 6.04
C SER A 2 16.75 -15.79 5.74
N GLU A 3 16.36 -15.20 4.62
CA GLU A 3 14.98 -15.18 4.13
C GLU A 3 14.81 -16.18 2.98
N ILE A 4 13.67 -16.87 2.95
CA ILE A 4 13.24 -17.70 1.82
C ILE A 4 11.99 -17.05 1.24
N SER A 5 12.02 -16.76 -0.05
CA SER A 5 10.90 -16.14 -0.77
C SER A 5 10.48 -17.06 -1.92
N PHE A 6 9.18 -17.26 -2.10
CA PHE A 6 8.61 -18.04 -3.19
C PHE A 6 7.23 -17.49 -3.55
N ILE A 7 6.80 -17.72 -4.79
CA ILE A 7 5.52 -17.22 -5.29
C ILE A 7 4.42 -18.21 -4.91
N VAL A 8 3.27 -17.68 -4.49
CA VAL A 8 2.07 -18.46 -4.18
C VAL A 8 0.91 -17.95 -5.04
N GLU A 9 0.13 -18.88 -5.59
CA GLU A 9 -1.12 -18.59 -6.28
C GLU A 9 -2.28 -19.03 -5.39
N LEU A 10 -3.11 -18.06 -4.99
CA LEU A 10 -4.25 -18.28 -4.10
C LEU A 10 -5.54 -17.85 -4.80
N PRO A 11 -6.48 -18.78 -5.01
CA PRO A 11 -7.86 -18.40 -5.32
C PRO A 11 -8.47 -17.53 -4.21
N GLY A 12 -9.52 -16.77 -4.54
CA GLY A 12 -10.24 -15.97 -3.55
C GLY A 12 -10.75 -16.82 -2.38
N LEU A 13 -10.52 -16.38 -1.15
CA LEU A 13 -10.94 -17.04 0.10
C LEU A 13 -10.50 -18.51 0.18
N SER A 14 -9.26 -18.80 -0.24
CA SER A 14 -8.69 -20.14 -0.21
C SER A 14 -7.50 -20.27 0.73
N ILE A 15 -7.09 -21.51 0.99
CA ILE A 15 -5.88 -21.86 1.72
C ILE A 15 -5.08 -22.84 0.88
N SER A 16 -3.78 -22.60 0.74
CA SER A 16 -2.83 -23.50 0.08
C SER A 16 -1.75 -23.93 1.06
N LYS A 17 -1.29 -25.19 0.95
CA LYS A 17 -0.25 -25.78 1.80
C LYS A 17 1.04 -25.93 1.02
N TYR A 18 2.14 -25.48 1.61
CA TYR A 18 3.50 -25.62 1.07
C TYR A 18 4.38 -26.33 2.10
N LEU A 19 5.30 -27.18 1.62
CA LEU A 19 6.27 -27.86 2.47
C LEU A 19 7.65 -27.24 2.24
N ILE A 20 8.26 -26.74 3.32
CA ILE A 20 9.65 -26.27 3.32
C ILE A 20 10.49 -27.30 4.08
N SER A 21 11.42 -27.94 3.40
CA SER A 21 12.33 -28.93 3.98
C SER A 21 13.78 -28.58 3.68
N ALA A 22 14.66 -28.71 4.68
CA ALA A 22 16.09 -28.68 4.45
C ALA A 22 16.49 -29.94 3.66
N LEU A 23 17.22 -29.77 2.55
CA LEU A 23 17.80 -30.89 1.83
C LEU A 23 18.98 -31.42 2.64
N GLY A 24 18.77 -32.48 3.41
CA GLY A 24 19.87 -33.35 3.83
C GLY A 24 20.44 -34.03 2.59
N GLY A 25 21.75 -34.27 2.53
CA GLY A 25 22.51 -34.64 1.32
C GLY A 25 22.10 -35.91 0.56
N GLN A 26 20.92 -36.48 0.76
CA GLN A 26 20.33 -37.56 -0.04
C GLN A 26 18.80 -37.42 -0.08
N THR A 27 18.26 -36.71 -1.08
CA THR A 27 16.87 -36.88 -1.51
C THR A 27 16.79 -36.91 -3.03
N THR A 28 16.18 -37.97 -3.57
CA THR A 28 15.86 -38.21 -4.97
C THR A 28 14.73 -37.28 -5.44
N GLY A 29 15.03 -35.99 -5.46
CA GLY A 29 14.11 -34.92 -5.82
C GLY A 29 14.72 -33.59 -5.40
N GLN A 30 15.83 -33.19 -6.05
CA GLN A 30 16.31 -31.82 -5.92
C GLN A 30 15.17 -30.87 -6.34
N PRO A 31 14.86 -29.82 -5.56
CA PRO A 31 14.02 -28.74 -6.07
C PRO A 31 14.67 -28.23 -7.34
N LYS A 32 13.87 -28.09 -8.41
CA LYS A 32 14.39 -27.88 -9.76
C LYS A 32 15.34 -26.69 -9.83
N GLU A 33 15.14 -25.63 -9.03
CA GLU A 33 16.02 -24.47 -9.02
C GLU A 33 15.99 -23.75 -7.64
N GLN A 34 17.14 -23.62 -6.97
CA GLN A 34 17.34 -22.74 -5.80
C GLN A 34 18.27 -21.61 -6.21
N TYR A 35 17.89 -20.37 -5.94
CA TYR A 35 18.67 -19.20 -6.29
C TYR A 35 19.03 -18.39 -5.05
N LEU A 36 20.33 -18.20 -4.85
CA LEU A 36 20.81 -17.25 -3.85
C LEU A 36 20.76 -15.84 -4.45
N SER A 37 20.21 -14.90 -3.70
CA SER A 37 20.29 -13.50 -4.07
C SER A 37 21.75 -13.04 -4.09
N HIS A 38 22.09 -12.22 -5.06
CA HIS A 38 23.38 -11.55 -5.14
C HIS A 38 23.31 -10.19 -4.46
N ILE A 39 24.37 -9.77 -3.77
CA ILE A 39 24.39 -8.52 -3.01
C ILE A 39 25.47 -7.58 -3.53
N ASP A 40 25.06 -6.46 -4.10
CA ASP A 40 25.98 -5.39 -4.48
C ASP A 40 26.16 -4.42 -3.29
N ILE A 41 27.40 -4.27 -2.81
CA ILE A 41 27.77 -3.32 -1.78
C ILE A 41 28.12 -1.98 -2.43
N VAL A 42 27.40 -0.91 -2.09
CA VAL A 42 27.56 0.41 -2.73
C VAL A 42 28.40 1.39 -1.91
N THR A 43 28.30 1.35 -0.58
CA THR A 43 29.09 2.22 0.31
C THR A 43 30.13 1.41 1.09
N ASP A 44 31.34 1.94 1.26
CA ASP A 44 32.42 1.27 2.00
C ASP A 44 32.03 0.91 3.44
N GLN A 45 31.15 1.69 4.07
CA GLN A 45 30.64 1.42 5.42
C GLN A 45 29.81 0.12 5.48
N SER A 46 29.22 -0.32 4.36
CA SER A 46 28.52 -1.59 4.23
C SER A 46 29.45 -2.80 4.24
N ASN A 47 30.76 -2.64 4.01
CA ASN A 47 31.73 -3.76 4.04
C ASN A 47 31.85 -4.41 5.43
N ASN A 48 31.43 -3.71 6.49
CA ASN A 48 31.37 -4.26 7.84
C ASN A 48 30.16 -5.18 8.06
N LEU A 49 29.18 -5.19 7.13
CA LEU A 49 28.01 -6.07 7.20
C LEU A 49 28.39 -7.49 6.78
N ARG A 50 27.91 -8.48 7.53
CA ARG A 50 28.14 -9.89 7.23
C ARG A 50 26.96 -10.48 6.48
N PHE A 51 27.15 -10.77 5.20
CA PHE A 51 26.14 -11.37 4.32
C PHE A 51 26.18 -12.91 4.28
N GLY A 52 26.94 -13.55 5.17
CA GLY A 52 26.95 -15.01 5.31
C GLY A 52 27.38 -15.73 4.03
N LYS A 53 26.48 -16.52 3.44
CA LYS A 53 26.73 -17.31 2.21
C LYS A 53 26.29 -16.61 0.92
N PHE A 54 25.69 -15.42 1.00
CA PHE A 54 25.24 -14.72 -0.19
C PHE A 54 26.46 -14.14 -0.93
N PRO A 55 26.57 -14.32 -2.26
CA PRO A 55 27.65 -13.73 -3.04
C PRO A 55 27.57 -12.20 -3.00
N THR A 56 28.73 -11.55 -2.87
CA THR A 56 28.83 -10.09 -2.71
C THR A 56 29.83 -9.51 -3.70
N ASP A 57 29.47 -8.41 -4.37
CA ASP A 57 30.37 -7.61 -5.21
C ASP A 57 30.30 -6.12 -4.81
N ASN A 58 31.36 -5.37 -5.07
CA ASN A 58 31.36 -3.92 -4.86
C ASN A 58 30.81 -3.19 -6.10
N TYR A 59 29.95 -2.19 -5.88
CA TYR A 59 29.37 -1.37 -6.92
C TYR A 59 29.98 0.04 -6.91
N THR A 60 30.49 0.50 -8.06
CA THR A 60 31.26 1.75 -8.14
C THR A 60 30.69 2.79 -9.11
N LEU A 61 29.65 2.45 -9.88
CA LEU A 61 29.06 3.39 -10.83
C LEU A 61 28.20 4.45 -10.11
N PRO A 62 28.03 5.67 -10.69
CA PRO A 62 27.31 6.77 -10.05
C PRO A 62 25.79 6.54 -9.92
N MET A 63 25.24 5.64 -10.73
CA MET A 63 23.82 5.25 -10.71
C MET A 63 23.68 3.77 -10.91
N PHE A 64 22.64 3.18 -10.32
CA PHE A 64 22.25 1.79 -10.53
C PHE A 64 20.75 1.67 -10.75
N THR A 65 20.31 0.49 -11.21
CA THR A 65 18.90 0.20 -11.47
C THR A 65 18.48 -1.12 -10.86
N ILE A 66 17.20 -1.19 -10.47
CA ILE A 66 16.46 -2.43 -10.25
C ILE A 66 15.19 -2.38 -11.09
N GLY A 67 14.70 -3.51 -11.56
CA GLY A 67 13.57 -3.52 -12.49
C GLY A 67 13.04 -4.91 -12.78
N ASN A 68 11.96 -4.93 -13.55
CA ASN A 68 11.27 -6.10 -14.06
C ASN A 68 10.76 -5.80 -15.49
N GLU A 69 9.86 -6.63 -16.03
CA GLU A 69 9.27 -6.43 -17.36
C GLU A 69 8.35 -5.19 -17.48
N HIS A 70 7.90 -4.61 -16.36
CA HIS A 70 6.94 -3.51 -16.32
C HIS A 70 7.59 -2.14 -16.08
N LEU A 71 8.65 -2.09 -15.27
CA LEU A 71 9.32 -0.86 -14.88
C LEU A 71 10.81 -1.06 -14.59
N THR A 72 11.55 0.04 -14.68
CA THR A 72 12.94 0.15 -14.21
C THR A 72 13.05 1.37 -13.31
N ALA A 73 13.50 1.16 -12.07
CA ALA A 73 13.74 2.19 -11.09
C ALA A 73 15.24 2.52 -11.05
N THR A 74 15.58 3.81 -11.13
CA THR A 74 16.96 4.32 -11.17
C THR A 74 17.30 5.09 -9.91
N PHE A 75 18.49 4.84 -9.36
CA PHE A 75 18.96 5.39 -8.08
C PHE A 75 20.36 6.00 -8.22
N TYR A 76 20.70 6.96 -7.36
CA TYR A 76 22.09 7.44 -7.22
C TYR A 76 22.84 6.61 -6.19
N SER A 77 24.08 6.22 -6.50
CA SER A 77 24.94 5.48 -5.56
C SER A 77 25.45 6.32 -4.40
N CYS A 78 25.58 7.63 -4.57
CA CYS A 78 26.04 8.52 -3.50
C CYS A 78 25.04 8.69 -2.36
N ASN A 79 23.74 8.48 -2.61
CA ASN A 79 22.70 8.75 -1.63
C ASN A 79 21.57 7.70 -1.55
N GLY A 80 21.59 6.65 -2.39
CA GLY A 80 20.57 5.61 -2.42
C GLY A 80 19.16 6.08 -2.79
N LYS A 81 18.98 7.35 -3.21
CA LYS A 81 17.65 7.92 -3.48
C LYS A 81 17.16 7.46 -4.84
N LEU A 82 15.90 7.04 -4.90
CA LEU A 82 15.17 6.88 -6.16
C LEU A 82 15.14 8.22 -6.90
N GLN A 83 15.38 8.19 -8.22
CA GLN A 83 15.45 9.37 -9.07
C GLN A 83 14.40 9.33 -10.19
N TYR A 84 14.28 8.17 -10.83
CA TYR A 84 13.42 7.99 -12.00
C TYR A 84 12.77 6.62 -11.98
N ILE A 85 11.54 6.56 -12.48
CA ILE A 85 10.88 5.32 -12.86
C ILE A 85 10.61 5.39 -14.36
N SER A 86 11.18 4.43 -15.10
CA SER A 86 10.91 4.24 -16.51
C SER A 86 9.94 3.08 -16.69
N ARG A 87 8.85 3.30 -17.42
CA ARG A 87 7.90 2.26 -17.82
C ARG A 87 8.34 1.57 -19.10
N ASN A 88 7.83 0.36 -19.33
CA ASN A 88 8.11 -0.42 -20.54
C ASN A 88 7.75 0.29 -21.86
N ASN A 89 6.80 1.24 -21.83
CA ASN A 89 6.43 2.08 -22.96
C ASN A 89 7.45 3.20 -23.26
N SER A 90 8.66 3.11 -22.68
CA SER A 90 9.73 4.12 -22.76
C SER A 90 9.41 5.47 -22.10
N THR A 91 8.27 5.61 -21.42
CA THR A 91 7.97 6.83 -20.66
C THR A 91 8.79 6.83 -19.38
N ARG A 92 9.53 7.92 -19.16
CA ARG A 92 10.36 8.12 -17.98
C ARG A 92 9.79 9.24 -17.14
N TYR A 93 9.49 8.93 -15.89
CA TYR A 93 9.00 9.90 -14.92
C TYR A 93 10.11 10.32 -13.97
N LYS A 94 10.13 11.60 -13.59
CA LYS A 94 10.87 12.01 -12.39
C LYS A 94 10.13 11.43 -11.17
N SER A 95 10.87 10.77 -10.28
CA SER A 95 10.32 10.04 -9.13
C SER A 95 11.26 10.19 -7.93
N GLU A 96 11.71 11.41 -7.64
CA GLU A 96 12.73 11.65 -6.63
C GLU A 96 12.16 11.54 -5.21
N VAL A 97 12.64 10.57 -4.43
CA VAL A 97 12.19 10.35 -3.04
C VAL A 97 13.17 11.03 -2.07
N LYS A 98 12.66 11.91 -1.21
CA LYS A 98 13.42 12.67 -0.22
C LYS A 98 12.81 12.51 1.17
N LEU A 99 13.67 12.30 2.16
CA LEU A 99 13.30 12.53 3.56
C LEU A 99 13.49 14.01 3.90
N MET A 100 12.49 14.60 4.55
CA MET A 100 12.50 15.99 4.99
C MET A 100 11.98 16.10 6.42
N THR A 101 12.22 17.23 7.06
CA THR A 101 11.74 17.50 8.43
C THR A 101 11.08 18.87 8.53
N TYR A 102 9.94 18.94 9.22
CA TYR A 102 9.37 20.19 9.73
C TYR A 102 9.82 20.40 11.16
N GLY A 103 10.08 21.64 11.54
CA GLY A 103 10.16 22.05 12.94
C GLY A 103 8.76 22.41 13.46
N THR A 104 8.69 22.91 14.68
CA THR A 104 7.43 23.36 15.29
C THR A 104 7.54 24.76 15.88
N GLY A 105 6.43 25.48 15.85
CA GLY A 105 6.28 26.82 16.41
C GLY A 105 5.74 27.81 15.38
N SER A 106 4.98 28.79 15.85
CA SER A 106 4.52 29.89 15.00
C SER A 106 5.47 31.09 15.04
N TRP A 107 5.70 31.72 13.89
CA TRP A 107 6.36 33.02 13.83
C TRP A 107 5.56 34.14 14.51
N SER A 108 4.22 34.04 14.56
CA SER A 108 3.37 35.06 15.17
C SER A 108 3.20 34.90 16.67
N ASN A 109 3.36 33.69 17.20
CA ASN A 109 3.22 33.41 18.63
C ASN A 109 4.06 32.20 19.07
N PRO A 110 5.41 32.34 19.10
CA PRO A 110 6.34 31.23 19.26
C PRO A 110 6.22 30.49 20.60
N PHE A 111 5.63 31.13 21.61
CA PHE A 111 5.47 30.57 22.96
C PHE A 111 4.12 29.92 23.24
N LYS A 112 3.14 30.02 22.32
CA LYS A 112 1.78 29.51 22.55
C LYS A 112 1.29 28.55 21.47
N ASP A 113 1.77 28.73 20.24
CA ASP A 113 1.31 27.96 19.08
C ASP A 113 2.42 26.97 18.68
N GLN A 114 2.41 25.81 19.32
CA GLN A 114 3.32 24.70 19.03
C GLN A 114 2.53 23.45 18.65
N SER A 115 3.12 22.61 17.80
CA SER A 115 2.61 21.30 17.45
C SER A 115 2.53 20.44 18.72
N GLY A 116 1.54 19.55 18.75
CA GLY A 116 1.41 18.48 19.75
C GLY A 116 0.66 17.31 19.13
N ALA A 117 0.00 16.48 19.92
CA ALA A 117 -0.69 15.29 19.42
C ALA A 117 -1.76 15.58 18.34
N TYR A 118 -2.45 16.72 18.43
CA TYR A 118 -3.56 17.10 17.56
C TYR A 118 -3.18 18.18 16.55
N LEU A 119 -2.38 19.15 16.96
CA LEU A 119 -2.03 20.29 16.11
C LEU A 119 -0.76 20.03 15.32
N PHE A 120 -0.81 20.34 14.03
CA PHE A 120 0.36 20.49 13.18
C PHE A 120 0.61 21.98 12.94
N LEU A 121 1.64 22.53 13.57
CA LEU A 121 2.00 23.95 13.51
C LEU A 121 3.49 24.09 13.16
N PRO A 122 3.84 23.90 11.88
CA PRO A 122 5.23 23.94 11.45
C PRO A 122 5.79 25.36 11.45
N ASP A 123 7.09 25.48 11.75
CA ASP A 123 7.86 26.73 11.80
C ASP A 123 8.23 27.33 10.42
N GLY A 124 7.80 26.66 9.35
CA GLY A 124 8.05 27.06 7.97
C GLY A 124 7.99 25.87 7.00
N ASN A 125 8.70 26.00 5.89
CA ASN A 125 8.83 24.92 4.90
C ASN A 125 9.75 23.80 5.42
N ALA A 126 9.49 22.56 5.00
CA ALA A 126 10.33 21.41 5.36
C ALA A 126 11.78 21.61 4.90
N LYS A 127 12.72 21.19 5.76
CA LYS A 127 14.17 21.21 5.53
C LYS A 127 14.66 19.80 5.18
N ASN A 128 15.70 19.71 4.36
CA ASN A 128 16.29 18.42 3.98
C ASN A 128 16.71 17.63 5.22
N PHE A 129 16.46 16.33 5.21
CA PHE A 129 16.98 15.42 6.22
C PHE A 129 18.51 15.37 6.15
N ALA A 130 19.16 15.58 7.30
CA ALA A 130 20.59 15.89 7.39
C ALA A 130 21.48 14.72 7.86
N GLU A 131 20.95 13.50 7.98
CA GLU A 131 21.77 12.35 8.35
C GLU A 131 22.56 11.79 7.15
N SER A 132 23.80 11.39 7.42
CA SER A 132 24.63 10.64 6.49
C SER A 132 24.17 9.18 6.42
N ILE A 133 24.28 8.59 5.24
CA ILE A 133 24.07 7.15 5.05
C ILE A 133 25.12 6.36 5.81
N LYS A 134 24.67 5.31 6.51
CA LYS A 134 25.47 4.34 7.24
C LYS A 134 25.76 3.09 6.42
N TYR A 135 24.81 2.67 5.60
CA TYR A 135 24.98 1.55 4.69
C TYR A 135 24.04 1.70 3.49
N LEU A 136 24.54 1.28 2.33
CA LEU A 136 23.79 1.14 1.10
C LEU A 136 24.22 -0.17 0.41
N TYR A 137 23.26 -1.03 0.11
CA TYR A 137 23.48 -2.25 -0.65
C TYR A 137 22.23 -2.62 -1.45
N ILE A 138 22.43 -3.42 -2.49
CA ILE A 138 21.38 -3.86 -3.42
C ILE A 138 21.28 -5.38 -3.32
N ILE A 139 20.06 -5.88 -3.12
CA ILE A 139 19.74 -7.31 -3.19
C ILE A 139 19.19 -7.57 -4.59
N LYS A 140 19.83 -8.47 -5.34
CA LYS A 140 19.39 -8.93 -6.67
C LYS A 140 18.95 -10.38 -6.57
N GLY A 141 17.65 -10.60 -6.59
CA GLY A 141 17.03 -11.92 -6.62
C GLY A 141 16.19 -12.12 -7.88
N GLN A 142 15.77 -13.36 -8.11
CA GLN A 142 14.90 -13.68 -9.25
C GLN A 142 13.45 -13.23 -9.07
N ILE A 143 12.94 -13.27 -7.83
CA ILE A 143 11.55 -12.92 -7.49
C ILE A 143 11.40 -11.43 -7.21
N TYR A 144 12.44 -10.80 -6.65
CA TYR A 144 12.48 -9.37 -6.44
C TYR A 144 13.92 -8.88 -6.39
N SER A 145 14.08 -7.58 -6.60
CA SER A 145 15.31 -6.87 -6.28
C SER A 145 14.99 -5.70 -5.35
N SER A 146 15.89 -5.42 -4.41
CA SER A 146 15.69 -4.39 -3.39
C SER A 146 16.92 -3.52 -3.21
N VAL A 147 16.71 -2.24 -2.88
CA VAL A 147 17.75 -1.29 -2.52
C VAL A 147 17.55 -0.93 -1.07
N VAL A 148 18.54 -1.19 -0.23
CA VAL A 148 18.48 -0.92 1.21
C VAL A 148 19.36 0.27 1.55
N VAL A 149 18.75 1.34 2.06
CA VAL A 149 19.42 2.56 2.49
C VAL A 149 19.25 2.74 3.99
N GLY A 150 20.36 2.67 4.73
CA GLY A 150 20.38 2.86 6.18
C GLY A 150 20.92 4.22 6.58
N TYR A 151 20.18 4.92 7.44
CA TYR A 151 20.61 6.08 8.22
C TYR A 151 20.75 5.67 9.70
N SER A 152 20.98 6.63 10.61
CA SER A 152 21.10 6.30 12.04
C SER A 152 19.75 5.97 12.67
N SER A 153 18.70 6.71 12.28
CA SER A 153 17.34 6.55 12.82
C SER A 153 16.33 5.98 11.83
N ILE A 154 16.72 5.80 10.56
CA ILE A 154 15.79 5.43 9.48
C ILE A 154 16.43 4.37 8.61
N THR A 155 15.67 3.35 8.22
CA THR A 155 16.02 2.47 7.09
C THR A 155 14.94 2.59 6.03
N GLN A 156 15.32 2.88 4.79
CA GLN A 156 14.44 2.86 3.63
C GLN A 156 14.77 1.67 2.75
N ILE A 157 13.77 0.89 2.37
CA ILE A 157 13.92 -0.25 1.46
C ILE A 157 13.03 -0.01 0.24
N TYR A 158 13.62 0.01 -0.95
CA TYR A 158 12.90 0.09 -2.21
C TYR A 158 12.90 -1.29 -2.86
N THR A 159 11.74 -1.88 -3.11
CA THR A 159 11.60 -3.23 -3.69
C THR A 159 10.84 -3.18 -5.00
N VAL A 160 11.35 -3.88 -6.01
CA VAL A 160 10.64 -4.16 -7.26
C VAL A 160 10.48 -5.67 -7.38
N TYR A 161 9.23 -6.13 -7.38
CA TYR A 161 8.91 -7.54 -7.55
C TYR A 161 8.99 -7.92 -9.03
N ASN A 162 9.80 -8.92 -9.35
CA ASN A 162 9.89 -9.52 -10.66
C ASN A 162 8.89 -10.68 -10.78
N ILE A 163 7.61 -10.33 -10.68
CA ILE A 163 6.48 -11.26 -10.77
C ILE A 163 5.43 -10.65 -11.69
N THR A 164 4.57 -11.52 -12.23
CA THR A 164 3.41 -11.08 -13.02
C THR A 164 2.33 -10.47 -12.12
N GLY A 165 1.59 -9.49 -12.64
CA GLY A 165 0.43 -8.87 -11.97
C GLY A 165 0.72 -7.54 -11.26
N SER A 166 -0.30 -6.99 -10.59
CA SER A 166 -0.27 -5.64 -10.03
C SER A 166 0.88 -5.36 -9.03
N ASN A 167 1.33 -6.36 -8.27
CA ASN A 167 2.47 -6.17 -7.34
C ASN A 167 3.79 -5.80 -8.04
N GLY A 168 3.97 -6.23 -9.30
CA GLY A 168 5.13 -5.87 -10.12
C GLY A 168 5.02 -4.50 -10.80
N MET A 169 3.88 -3.81 -10.67
CA MET A 169 3.62 -2.57 -11.43
C MET A 169 4.11 -1.29 -10.73
N GLY A 170 4.57 -1.39 -9.49
CA GLY A 170 5.02 -0.25 -8.68
C GLY A 170 6.33 -0.51 -7.96
N VAL A 171 6.93 0.57 -7.47
CA VAL A 171 8.07 0.50 -6.55
C VAL A 171 7.51 0.48 -5.12
N HIS A 172 7.77 -0.60 -4.39
CA HIS A 172 7.40 -0.74 -2.99
C HIS A 172 8.44 -0.02 -2.14
N ILE A 173 8.01 0.76 -1.16
CA ILE A 173 8.86 1.57 -0.27
C ILE A 173 8.49 1.22 1.16
N GLU A 174 9.39 0.57 1.88
CA GLU A 174 9.29 0.37 3.33
C GLU A 174 10.16 1.41 4.03
N ASN A 175 9.60 2.13 5.00
CA ASN A 175 10.39 2.95 5.93
C ASN A 175 10.29 2.36 7.32
N SER A 176 11.44 2.02 7.91
CA SER A 176 11.57 1.69 9.33
C SER A 176 12.14 2.91 10.05
N VAL A 177 11.33 3.58 10.86
CA VAL A 177 11.62 4.86 11.51
C VAL A 177 11.72 4.67 13.02
N ASN A 178 12.84 5.09 13.61
CA ASN A 178 13.04 5.10 15.06
C ASN A 178 13.56 6.48 15.51
N ILE A 179 12.62 7.36 15.85
CA ILE A 179 12.89 8.71 16.36
C ILE A 179 12.76 8.83 17.88
N SER A 180 12.70 7.69 18.58
CA SER A 180 12.52 7.62 20.04
C SER A 180 13.73 8.12 20.83
N ASN A 181 14.93 7.97 20.28
CA ASN A 181 16.17 8.16 21.03
C ASN A 181 16.85 9.50 20.73
N GLY A 182 17.29 10.15 21.80
CA GLY A 182 18.08 11.37 21.76
C GLY A 182 17.26 12.65 21.59
N THR A 183 17.93 13.78 21.78
CA THR A 183 17.34 15.12 21.64
C THR A 183 17.27 15.58 20.18
N MET A 184 17.95 14.87 19.26
CA MET A 184 18.02 15.24 17.84
C MET A 184 16.65 15.30 17.17
N TRP A 185 15.72 14.46 17.61
CA TRP A 185 14.36 14.36 17.07
C TRP A 185 13.33 15.20 17.83
N ASN A 186 13.72 15.87 18.92
CA ASN A 186 12.78 16.73 19.64
C ASN A 186 12.29 17.85 18.70
N ASN A 187 10.97 18.03 18.67
CA ASN A 187 10.30 19.07 17.90
C ASN A 187 10.54 18.95 16.39
N LYS A 188 10.56 17.71 15.90
CA LYS A 188 10.66 17.40 14.48
C LYS A 188 9.54 16.48 14.04
N GLU A 189 9.06 16.75 12.83
CA GLU A 189 8.08 15.93 12.13
C GLU A 189 8.72 15.44 10.83
N LEU A 190 8.91 14.14 10.71
CA LEU A 190 9.56 13.49 9.59
C LEU A 190 8.55 13.25 8.48
N ILE A 191 8.90 13.65 7.26
CA ILE A 191 8.07 13.43 6.08
C ILE A 191 8.88 12.79 4.95
N MET A 192 8.20 12.06 4.08
CA MET A 192 8.69 11.59 2.79
C MET A 192 8.09 12.47 1.69
N ARG A 193 8.93 13.17 0.93
CA ARG A 193 8.55 13.97 -0.24
C ARG A 193 8.89 13.21 -1.51
N ILE A 194 7.94 13.17 -2.44
CA ILE A 194 8.12 12.61 -3.78
C ILE A 194 8.01 13.74 -4.78
N GLU A 195 9.09 14.00 -5.52
CA GLU A 195 9.11 14.98 -6.62
C GLU A 195 8.95 14.30 -7.98
N THR A 196 8.08 14.86 -8.80
CA THR A 196 7.70 14.31 -10.09
C THR A 196 7.43 15.41 -11.13
N ASP A 197 7.51 15.02 -12.40
CA ASP A 197 7.08 15.78 -13.56
C ASP A 197 5.58 15.65 -13.86
N VAL A 198 4.87 14.71 -13.22
CA VAL A 198 3.40 14.63 -13.25
C VAL A 198 2.81 15.74 -12.39
N LYS A 199 2.16 16.71 -13.05
CA LYS A 199 1.66 17.93 -12.42
C LYS A 199 0.20 18.17 -12.76
N ASP A 200 -0.60 18.43 -11.75
CA ASP A 200 -1.91 19.04 -11.95
C ASP A 200 -1.77 20.56 -12.10
N SER A 201 -2.41 21.13 -13.12
CA SER A 201 -2.36 22.57 -13.42
C SER A 201 -2.94 23.45 -12.32
N ASP A 202 -3.86 22.92 -11.52
CA ASP A 202 -4.52 23.61 -10.43
C ASP A 202 -3.94 23.27 -9.05
N ASN A 203 -2.84 22.51 -9.00
CA ASN A 203 -2.24 21.97 -7.79
C ASN A 203 -3.25 21.19 -6.94
N GLN A 204 -4.04 20.35 -7.61
CA GLN A 204 -4.97 19.44 -6.98
C GLN A 204 -4.33 18.09 -6.72
N LEU A 205 -4.74 17.48 -5.61
CA LEU A 205 -4.50 16.08 -5.30
C LEU A 205 -5.84 15.37 -5.16
N CYS A 206 -5.89 14.10 -5.52
CA CYS A 206 -6.97 13.20 -5.17
C CYS A 206 -6.54 12.42 -3.93
N VAL A 207 -7.38 12.36 -2.89
CA VAL A 207 -7.09 11.61 -1.66
C VAL A 207 -8.33 10.86 -1.21
N ASP A 208 -8.12 9.67 -0.67
CA ASP A 208 -9.19 8.82 -0.16
C ASP A 208 -9.84 9.38 1.11
N LEU A 209 -11.07 8.93 1.36
CA LEU A 209 -11.81 9.12 2.59
C LEU A 209 -12.17 7.74 3.14
N ASN A 210 -11.44 7.32 4.17
CA ASN A 210 -11.65 6.05 4.87
C ASN A 210 -11.57 4.82 3.94
N GLY A 211 -10.78 4.89 2.87
CA GLY A 211 -10.65 3.82 1.88
C GLY A 211 -11.95 3.50 1.12
N PHE A 212 -12.97 4.37 1.20
CA PHE A 212 -14.26 4.15 0.55
C PHE A 212 -14.39 4.92 -0.77
N GLN A 213 -14.11 6.22 -0.77
CA GLN A 213 -14.22 7.10 -1.95
C GLN A 213 -13.06 8.08 -2.00
N MET A 214 -12.72 8.64 -3.17
CA MET A 214 -11.65 9.63 -3.28
C MET A 214 -12.15 10.99 -3.76
N HIS A 215 -11.57 12.05 -3.19
CA HIS A 215 -11.98 13.44 -3.41
C HIS A 215 -10.81 14.29 -3.87
N ARG A 216 -11.06 15.17 -4.85
CA ARG A 216 -10.13 16.21 -5.26
C ARG A 216 -10.05 17.31 -4.20
N LYS A 217 -8.84 17.60 -3.74
CA LYS A 217 -8.50 18.70 -2.85
C LYS A 217 -7.53 19.63 -3.55
N LYS A 218 -7.83 20.93 -3.50
CA LYS A 218 -6.98 21.98 -4.08
C LYS A 218 -6.19 22.65 -2.97
N THR A 219 -4.87 22.68 -3.12
CA THR A 219 -4.01 23.46 -2.23
C THR A 219 -4.28 24.96 -2.42
N ARG A 220 -4.47 25.67 -1.32
CA ARG A 220 -4.85 27.08 -1.27
C ARG A 220 -3.77 27.89 -0.56
N LYS A 221 -3.11 28.79 -1.30
CA LYS A 221 -2.09 29.71 -0.74
C LYS A 221 -2.67 30.69 0.30
N LYS A 222 -3.99 30.92 0.30
CA LYS A 222 -4.67 31.84 1.23
C LYS A 222 -4.87 31.27 2.64
N ILE A 223 -4.64 29.97 2.83
CA ILE A 223 -4.69 29.34 4.16
C ILE A 223 -3.28 28.90 4.56
N PRO A 224 -3.00 28.76 5.87
CA PRO A 224 -1.70 28.28 6.34
C PRO A 224 -1.32 26.91 5.78
N LEU A 225 -0.02 26.60 5.79
CA LEU A 225 0.54 25.36 5.24
C LEU A 225 -0.17 24.12 5.78
N GLN A 226 -0.34 24.03 7.10
CA GLN A 226 -1.01 22.92 7.78
C GLN A 226 -2.47 22.73 7.36
N GLY A 227 -3.14 23.79 6.88
CA GLY A 227 -4.52 23.70 6.36
C GLY A 227 -4.63 23.00 5.01
N ASN A 228 -3.50 22.69 4.37
CA ASN A 228 -3.42 21.97 3.10
C ASN A 228 -2.98 20.50 3.27
N PHE A 229 -2.86 20.01 4.52
CA PHE A 229 -2.69 18.59 4.80
C PHE A 229 -4.06 17.91 4.92
N PHE A 230 -4.16 16.70 4.36
CA PHE A 230 -5.36 15.88 4.35
C PHE A 230 -5.03 14.49 4.87
N PRO A 231 -5.98 13.80 5.53
CA PRO A 231 -5.80 12.40 5.87
C PRO A 231 -5.81 11.55 4.59
N MET A 232 -4.85 10.66 4.46
CA MET A 232 -4.83 9.55 3.51
C MET A 232 -4.93 8.27 4.34
N THR A 233 -5.93 7.44 4.07
CA THR A 233 -6.08 6.15 4.78
C THR A 233 -5.70 4.95 3.93
N SER A 234 -5.67 5.11 2.61
CA SER A 234 -5.21 4.05 1.70
C SER A 234 -4.41 4.58 0.52
N MET A 235 -4.79 5.72 -0.09
CA MET A 235 -4.07 6.22 -1.27
C MET A 235 -4.33 7.69 -1.59
N MET A 236 -3.36 8.29 -2.29
CA MET A 236 -3.46 9.61 -2.91
C MET A 236 -2.92 9.56 -4.33
N SER A 237 -3.41 10.44 -5.21
CA SER A 237 -2.85 10.61 -6.55
C SER A 237 -2.78 12.07 -7.00
N ILE A 238 -1.84 12.33 -7.90
CA ILE A 238 -1.75 13.56 -8.69
C ILE A 238 -1.71 13.15 -10.15
N GLU A 239 -2.41 13.90 -11.00
CA GLU A 239 -2.55 13.55 -12.41
C GLU A 239 -2.48 14.80 -13.28
N ASN A 240 -1.87 14.66 -14.45
CA ASN A 240 -2.02 15.60 -15.57
C ASN A 240 -3.16 15.10 -16.50
N ASN A 241 -3.17 15.47 -17.78
CA ASN A 241 -4.20 14.98 -18.72
C ASN A 241 -3.97 13.54 -19.21
N VAL A 242 -2.73 13.06 -19.09
CA VAL A 242 -2.22 11.81 -19.67
C VAL A 242 -1.72 10.88 -18.58
N ASP A 243 -0.92 11.37 -17.66
CA ASP A 243 -0.22 10.58 -16.64
C ASP A 243 -0.79 10.80 -15.24
N ARG A 244 -0.72 9.74 -14.43
CA ARG A 244 -1.07 9.74 -13.01
C ARG A 244 0.08 9.13 -12.22
N VAL A 245 0.40 9.76 -11.09
CA VAL A 245 1.18 9.16 -10.01
C VAL A 245 0.25 8.88 -8.84
N THR A 246 0.29 7.65 -8.34
CA THR A 246 -0.50 7.21 -7.19
C THR A 246 0.45 6.66 -6.14
N ILE A 247 0.30 7.10 -4.90
CA ILE A 247 0.91 6.45 -3.73
C ILE A 247 -0.17 5.71 -2.97
N VAL A 248 0.06 4.44 -2.70
CA VAL A 248 -0.82 3.55 -1.94
C VAL A 248 -0.12 3.18 -0.63
N SER A 249 -0.85 3.01 0.46
CA SER A 249 -0.32 2.66 1.78
C SER A 249 -1.27 1.73 2.54
N SER A 250 -0.71 0.90 3.44
CA SER A 250 -1.48 0.12 4.41
C SER A 250 -1.78 0.88 5.71
N GLU A 251 -1.11 2.02 5.94
CA GLU A 251 -1.25 2.82 7.15
C GLU A 251 -1.84 4.21 6.84
N THR A 252 -2.41 4.85 7.86
CA THR A 252 -3.00 6.19 7.71
C THR A 252 -1.96 7.27 7.91
N HIS A 253 -1.87 8.22 6.98
CA HIS A 253 -0.89 9.30 7.02
C HIS A 253 -1.51 10.67 6.73
N GLY A 254 -0.85 11.73 7.19
CA GLY A 254 -1.11 13.08 6.70
C GLY A 254 -0.39 13.30 5.38
N VAL A 255 -1.10 13.82 4.37
CA VAL A 255 -0.53 14.06 3.03
C VAL A 255 -0.84 15.45 2.50
N ALA A 256 0.04 15.98 1.65
CA ALA A 256 -0.18 17.27 1.02
C ALA A 256 0.54 17.37 -0.34
N SER A 257 -0.03 18.16 -1.26
CA SER A 257 0.67 18.64 -2.46
C SER A 257 0.81 20.16 -2.36
N LEU A 258 1.84 20.63 -1.65
CA LEU A 258 1.98 22.06 -1.36
C LEU A 258 2.50 22.86 -2.56
N SER A 259 3.08 22.22 -3.57
CA SER A 259 3.41 22.86 -4.84
C SER A 259 3.37 21.87 -6.01
N PRO A 260 3.14 22.37 -7.25
CA PRO A 260 3.07 21.50 -8.42
C PRO A 260 4.36 20.73 -8.64
N GLY A 261 4.23 19.42 -8.83
CA GLY A 261 5.34 18.51 -9.10
C GLY A 261 5.94 17.87 -7.87
N TRP A 262 5.28 17.97 -6.72
CA TRP A 262 5.57 17.10 -5.60
C TRP A 262 4.40 16.92 -4.64
N PHE A 263 4.50 15.87 -3.85
CA PHE A 263 3.64 15.61 -2.71
C PHE A 263 4.46 15.06 -1.54
N GLU A 264 3.88 15.13 -0.35
CA GLU A 264 4.50 14.72 0.90
C GLU A 264 3.58 13.79 1.68
N VAL A 265 4.19 12.87 2.40
CA VAL A 265 3.54 11.95 3.35
C VAL A 265 4.25 12.07 4.69
N VAL A 266 3.51 12.31 5.77
CA VAL A 266 4.04 12.35 7.14
C VAL A 266 4.33 10.94 7.62
N LEU A 267 5.56 10.67 8.08
CA LEU A 267 5.98 9.35 8.54
C LEU A 267 5.86 9.20 10.06
N ASP A 268 6.40 10.14 10.82
CA ASP A 268 6.36 10.12 12.29
C ASP A 268 6.64 11.54 12.84
N ARG A 269 6.29 11.80 14.10
CA ARG A 269 6.50 13.10 14.75
C ARG A 269 6.86 12.94 16.22
N ARG A 270 7.82 13.74 16.68
CA ARG A 270 8.23 13.81 18.08
C ARG A 270 8.18 15.24 18.58
N LEU A 271 7.39 15.48 19.62
CA LEU A 271 7.01 16.80 20.10
C LEU A 271 7.09 16.81 21.62
N ILE A 272 7.85 17.74 22.21
CA ILE A 272 8.15 17.69 23.66
C ILE A 272 7.19 18.53 24.50
N GLN A 273 6.20 19.16 23.87
CA GLN A 273 5.21 20.03 24.50
C GLN A 273 3.79 19.53 24.22
N ASP A 274 2.86 19.92 25.09
CA ASP A 274 1.41 19.83 24.85
C ASP A 274 0.94 20.93 23.89
N ASP A 275 -0.12 20.65 23.13
CA ASP A 275 -0.76 21.61 22.21
C ASP A 275 -2.06 22.23 22.77
N TRP A 276 -2.29 22.11 24.07
CA TRP A 276 -3.41 22.69 24.80
C TRP A 276 -4.77 22.23 24.26
N ARG A 277 -4.89 20.94 23.92
CA ARG A 277 -6.15 20.28 23.57
C ARG A 277 -6.67 19.30 24.63
N GLY A 278 -6.03 19.31 25.80
CA GLY A 278 -6.48 18.57 26.98
C GLY A 278 -5.73 17.28 27.27
N LEU A 279 -4.78 16.88 26.42
CA LEU A 279 -3.94 15.70 26.63
C LEU A 279 -2.87 15.93 27.71
N SER A 280 -2.38 17.16 27.85
CA SER A 280 -1.41 17.59 28.87
C SER A 280 -0.05 16.87 28.81
N GLN A 281 0.36 16.45 27.61
CA GLN A 281 1.67 15.86 27.34
C GLN A 281 2.06 16.07 25.87
N GLY A 282 3.37 16.02 25.58
CA GLY A 282 3.87 15.91 24.22
C GLY A 282 3.80 14.49 23.67
N VAL A 283 4.23 14.34 22.42
CA VAL A 283 4.37 13.04 21.74
C VAL A 283 5.83 12.60 21.84
N THR A 284 6.14 11.79 22.85
CA THR A 284 7.52 11.36 23.15
C THR A 284 7.69 9.85 23.32
N ASP A 285 6.61 9.10 23.16
CA ASP A 285 6.49 7.64 23.29
C ASP A 285 6.72 6.92 21.95
N ASN A 286 7.41 7.56 21.01
CA ASN A 286 7.73 6.96 19.71
C ASN A 286 8.44 5.61 19.89
N VAL A 287 8.11 4.66 19.02
CA VAL A 287 8.77 3.35 18.92
C VAL A 287 9.29 3.15 17.50
N LEU A 288 9.96 2.03 17.24
CA LEU A 288 10.27 1.64 15.86
C LEU A 288 8.96 1.42 15.10
N THR A 289 8.67 2.31 14.16
CA THR A 289 7.46 2.29 13.34
C THR A 289 7.81 1.95 11.92
N LYS A 290 7.04 1.05 11.31
CA LYS A 290 7.16 0.68 9.90
C LYS A 290 6.00 1.28 9.12
N SER A 291 6.30 1.82 7.94
CA SER A 291 5.29 2.28 6.97
C SER A 291 5.56 1.65 5.62
N HIS A 292 4.52 1.19 4.93
CA HIS A 292 4.61 0.57 3.62
C HIS A 292 3.89 1.42 2.58
N PHE A 293 4.57 1.65 1.46
CA PHE A 293 4.01 2.39 0.34
C PHE A 293 4.25 1.66 -0.97
N VAL A 294 3.37 1.87 -1.95
CA VAL A 294 3.62 1.50 -3.34
C VAL A 294 3.44 2.74 -4.21
N LEU A 295 4.49 3.08 -4.95
CA LEU A 295 4.51 4.20 -5.89
C LEU A 295 4.22 3.69 -7.30
N LEU A 296 3.08 4.10 -7.85
CA LEU A 296 2.58 3.72 -9.16
C LEU A 296 2.63 4.90 -10.12
N PHE A 297 3.12 4.64 -11.34
CA PHE A 297 3.06 5.57 -12.46
C PHE A 297 2.25 4.96 -13.60
N GLU A 298 1.22 5.66 -14.05
CA GLU A 298 0.24 5.13 -14.99
C GLU A 298 -0.04 6.15 -16.10
N THR A 299 -0.17 5.66 -17.33
CA THR A 299 -0.52 6.46 -18.50
C THR A 299 -1.94 6.10 -18.94
N ARG A 300 -2.78 7.10 -19.15
CA ARG A 300 -4.17 6.97 -19.59
C ARG A 300 -4.23 6.50 -21.04
N ASN A 301 -5.20 5.65 -21.36
CA ASN A 301 -5.58 5.35 -22.73
C ASN A 301 -6.30 6.58 -23.31
N ILE A 302 -5.73 7.16 -24.37
CA ILE A 302 -6.03 8.50 -24.95
C ILE A 302 -7.52 8.72 -25.31
N SER A 303 -8.34 7.67 -25.38
CA SER A 303 -9.75 7.73 -25.79
C SER A 303 -10.74 8.26 -24.74
N THR A 304 -10.33 8.57 -23.51
CA THR A 304 -11.27 8.91 -22.42
C THR A 304 -10.80 10.08 -21.55
N SER A 305 -11.06 11.31 -21.98
CA SER A 305 -10.80 12.52 -21.17
C SER A 305 -12.08 12.99 -20.46
N GLN A 306 -12.18 12.85 -19.13
CA GLN A 306 -13.03 13.75 -18.32
C GLN A 306 -12.46 13.91 -16.91
N LYS A 307 -11.70 14.99 -16.68
CA LYS A 307 -11.57 15.58 -15.34
C LYS A 307 -12.83 16.43 -15.10
N GLN A 308 -13.89 15.83 -14.57
CA GLN A 308 -15.06 16.61 -14.14
C GLN A 308 -15.49 16.19 -12.73
N GLY A 309 -15.62 17.19 -11.86
CA GLY A 309 -16.18 17.03 -10.52
C GLY A 309 -15.16 16.81 -9.40
N ILE A 310 -15.72 16.79 -8.19
CA ILE A 310 -14.97 16.65 -6.94
C ILE A 310 -14.54 15.19 -6.72
N MET A 311 -15.28 14.22 -7.27
CA MET A 311 -14.96 12.80 -7.14
C MET A 311 -13.84 12.41 -8.10
N CYS A 312 -12.92 11.58 -7.61
CA CYS A 312 -11.91 10.91 -8.40
C CYS A 312 -11.91 9.42 -8.02
N TYR A 313 -11.35 8.58 -8.89
CA TYR A 313 -11.45 7.13 -8.76
C TYR A 313 -10.08 6.48 -8.95
N PRO A 314 -9.76 5.43 -8.17
CA PRO A 314 -8.53 4.68 -8.33
C PRO A 314 -8.50 4.01 -9.71
N SER A 315 -7.30 3.81 -10.24
CA SER A 315 -7.14 2.90 -11.37
C SER A 315 -7.37 1.45 -10.90
N PRO A 316 -7.69 0.53 -11.82
CA PRO A 316 -7.80 -0.90 -11.49
C PRO A 316 -6.55 -1.45 -10.80
N THR A 317 -5.36 -1.08 -11.28
CA THR A 317 -4.08 -1.50 -10.70
C THR A 317 -3.90 -0.94 -9.29
N ALA A 318 -4.20 0.34 -9.06
CA ALA A 318 -4.08 0.96 -7.74
C ALA A 318 -5.04 0.33 -6.71
N GLU A 319 -6.28 0.00 -7.11
CA GLU A 319 -7.24 -0.68 -6.24
C GLU A 319 -6.72 -2.07 -5.82
N VAL A 320 -6.23 -2.88 -6.77
CA VAL A 320 -5.68 -4.21 -6.45
C VAL A 320 -4.49 -4.10 -5.51
N VAL A 321 -3.56 -3.18 -5.77
CA VAL A 321 -2.42 -2.94 -4.88
C VAL A 321 -2.87 -2.52 -3.49
N SER A 322 -3.87 -1.63 -3.37
CA SER A 322 -4.43 -1.21 -2.07
C SER A 322 -4.96 -2.41 -1.31
N LYS A 323 -5.73 -3.29 -1.96
CA LYS A 323 -6.28 -4.48 -1.33
C LYS A 323 -5.22 -5.50 -0.95
N LEU A 324 -4.15 -5.65 -1.73
CA LEU A 324 -3.03 -6.53 -1.38
C LEU A 324 -2.23 -6.02 -0.19
N LEU A 325 -2.11 -4.70 0.00
CA LEU A 325 -1.48 -4.10 1.17
C LEU A 325 -2.39 -4.18 2.42
N GLU A 326 -3.67 -3.86 2.29
CA GLU A 326 -4.66 -3.91 3.38
C GLU A 326 -4.95 -5.34 3.85
N HIS A 327 -4.95 -6.30 2.92
CA HIS A 327 -5.34 -7.70 3.14
C HIS A 327 -4.21 -8.64 2.71
N HIS A 328 -3.10 -8.60 3.47
CA HIS A 328 -1.95 -9.45 3.23
C HIS A 328 -2.29 -10.95 3.36
N VAL A 329 -1.56 -11.77 2.61
CA VAL A 329 -1.63 -13.23 2.73
C VAL A 329 -1.20 -13.64 4.14
N ILE A 330 -2.09 -14.30 4.87
CA ILE A 330 -1.80 -14.83 6.19
C ILE A 330 -0.98 -16.10 6.04
N SER A 331 0.29 -16.05 6.45
CA SER A 331 1.16 -17.22 6.51
C SER A 331 1.03 -17.89 7.88
N MET A 332 0.72 -19.19 7.88
CA MET A 332 0.67 -20.02 9.08
C MET A 332 1.72 -21.12 8.97
N THR A 333 2.51 -21.29 10.03
CA THR A 333 3.54 -22.32 10.10
C THR A 333 3.11 -23.42 11.07
N GLN A 334 3.33 -24.68 10.68
CA GLN A 334 3.07 -25.84 11.51
C GLN A 334 4.34 -26.66 11.69
N PHE A 335 4.73 -26.87 12.95
CA PHE A 335 5.82 -27.77 13.32
C PHE A 335 5.47 -28.46 14.65
N PRO A 336 5.53 -29.80 14.76
CA PRO A 336 5.95 -30.78 13.75
C PRO A 336 4.92 -30.96 12.63
N ILE A 337 5.35 -31.51 11.49
CA ILE A 337 4.45 -31.80 10.35
C ILE A 337 3.47 -32.89 10.79
N THR A 338 2.17 -32.59 10.74
CA THR A 338 1.11 -33.61 10.91
C THR A 338 0.37 -33.81 9.60
N ASN A 339 -0.07 -35.05 9.35
CA ASN A 339 -0.87 -35.43 8.18
C ASN A 339 -2.38 -35.16 8.39
N ALA A 340 -2.75 -34.24 9.28
CA ALA A 340 -4.15 -33.88 9.47
C ALA A 340 -4.71 -33.36 8.14
N GLY A 341 -5.78 -33.99 7.66
CA GLY A 341 -6.55 -33.50 6.52
C GLY A 341 -7.32 -32.25 6.95
N TRP A 342 -7.10 -31.14 6.25
CA TRP A 342 -7.87 -29.92 6.46
C TRP A 342 -8.89 -29.83 5.33
N SER A 343 -10.18 -29.77 5.69
CA SER A 343 -11.22 -29.37 4.76
C SER A 343 -11.48 -27.89 4.96
N VAL A 344 -11.30 -27.10 3.91
CA VAL A 344 -11.61 -25.67 3.92
C VAL A 344 -12.81 -25.48 3.02
N MET A 345 -13.82 -24.78 3.53
CA MET A 345 -14.94 -24.33 2.70
C MET A 345 -14.37 -23.44 1.60
N LYS A 346 -14.32 -23.96 0.38
CA LYS A 346 -14.04 -23.16 -0.80
C LYS A 346 -15.31 -22.36 -1.10
N LEU A 347 -15.30 -21.07 -0.80
CA LEU A 347 -16.21 -20.16 -1.48
C LEU A 347 -15.84 -20.17 -2.97
N SER A 348 -16.84 -20.19 -3.84
CA SER A 348 -16.59 -20.11 -5.28
C SER A 348 -16.00 -18.73 -5.63
N SER A 349 -15.46 -18.60 -6.84
CA SER A 349 -14.90 -17.34 -7.32
C SER A 349 -15.92 -16.21 -7.19
N VAL A 350 -15.58 -15.16 -6.44
CA VAL A 350 -16.36 -13.91 -6.44
C VAL A 350 -16.50 -13.44 -7.89
N PRO A 351 -17.72 -13.20 -8.42
CA PRO A 351 -17.89 -13.20 -9.87
C PRO A 351 -17.28 -12.01 -10.61
N GLN A 352 -16.85 -10.94 -9.91
CA GLN A 352 -16.39 -9.69 -10.53
C GLN A 352 -15.32 -9.02 -9.66
N ARG A 353 -14.24 -8.52 -10.28
CA ARG A 353 -13.04 -7.99 -9.60
C ARG A 353 -13.30 -6.63 -8.93
N GLU A 354 -14.40 -5.97 -9.28
CA GLU A 354 -14.89 -4.71 -8.71
C GLU A 354 -15.76 -4.90 -7.45
N ILE A 355 -16.17 -6.14 -7.15
CA ILE A 355 -16.92 -6.47 -5.93
C ILE A 355 -15.94 -6.92 -4.85
N HIS A 356 -15.84 -6.13 -3.80
CA HIS A 356 -15.07 -6.45 -2.61
C HIS A 356 -15.94 -7.10 -1.54
N LEU A 357 -15.51 -8.26 -1.04
CA LEU A 357 -16.07 -8.87 0.16
C LEU A 357 -15.51 -8.14 1.39
N VAL A 358 -16.23 -7.13 1.87
CA VAL A 358 -15.81 -6.30 3.02
C VAL A 358 -15.85 -7.11 4.33
N ASN A 359 -16.85 -7.98 4.48
CA ASN A 359 -16.98 -8.77 5.69
C ASN A 359 -17.73 -10.09 5.43
N LEU A 360 -17.26 -11.15 6.08
CA LEU A 360 -17.98 -12.41 6.22
C LEU A 360 -17.87 -12.85 7.68
N ARG A 361 -18.91 -12.57 8.46
CA ARG A 361 -18.90 -12.79 9.91
C ARG A 361 -19.89 -13.89 10.30
N PHE A 362 -19.43 -14.85 11.09
CA PHE A 362 -20.31 -15.81 11.76
C PHE A 362 -21.22 -15.10 12.78
N LEU A 363 -22.52 -15.43 12.77
CA LEU A 363 -23.49 -14.90 13.73
C LEU A 363 -23.93 -15.95 14.73
N SER A 364 -24.45 -17.08 14.24
CA SER A 364 -24.98 -18.15 15.08
C SER A 364 -25.00 -19.47 14.32
N ILE A 365 -25.14 -20.55 15.06
CA ILE A 365 -25.44 -21.88 14.53
C ILE A 365 -26.73 -22.37 15.16
N ASP A 366 -27.65 -22.87 14.34
CA ASP A 366 -28.91 -23.44 14.79
C ASP A 366 -29.25 -24.66 13.93
N ASN A 367 -29.57 -25.79 14.59
CA ASN A 367 -29.88 -27.08 13.95
C ASN A 367 -28.90 -27.51 12.85
N GLY A 368 -27.60 -27.25 13.04
CA GLY A 368 -26.54 -27.60 12.08
C GLY A 368 -26.37 -26.60 10.93
N CYS A 369 -27.20 -25.55 10.86
CA CYS A 369 -27.10 -24.48 9.88
C CYS A 369 -26.41 -23.25 10.49
N MET A 370 -25.44 -22.69 9.77
CA MET A 370 -24.73 -21.47 10.17
C MET A 370 -25.41 -20.23 9.57
N GLU A 371 -25.66 -19.22 10.39
CA GLU A 371 -26.02 -17.88 9.93
C GLU A 371 -24.76 -17.01 9.84
N VAL A 372 -24.53 -16.41 8.68
CA VAL A 372 -23.40 -15.52 8.41
C VAL A 372 -23.89 -14.15 7.94
N LEU A 373 -23.18 -13.10 8.34
CA LEU A 373 -23.35 -11.73 7.85
C LEU A 373 -22.33 -11.47 6.74
N LEU A 374 -22.84 -11.31 5.53
CA LEU A 374 -22.11 -10.99 4.32
C LEU A 374 -22.23 -9.48 4.02
N ILE A 375 -21.11 -8.76 3.94
CA ILE A 375 -21.06 -7.36 3.52
C ILE A 375 -20.23 -7.27 2.24
N ILE A 376 -20.82 -6.72 1.18
CA ILE A 376 -20.17 -6.53 -0.11
C ILE A 376 -20.19 -5.05 -0.50
N HIS A 377 -19.15 -4.60 -1.18
CA HIS A 377 -18.99 -3.24 -1.70
C HIS A 377 -18.60 -3.30 -3.17
N SER A 378 -19.19 -2.45 -4.01
CA SER A 378 -18.74 -2.25 -5.39
C SER A 378 -17.94 -0.96 -5.50
N THR A 379 -16.66 -1.04 -5.87
CA THR A 379 -15.80 0.14 -6.03
C THR A 379 -15.94 0.73 -7.45
N GLN A 380 -16.02 2.05 -7.58
CA GLN A 380 -15.89 2.75 -8.86
C GLN A 380 -14.41 2.85 -9.24
N LEU A 381 -14.08 2.40 -10.46
CA LEU A 381 -12.74 2.49 -11.01
C LEU A 381 -12.66 3.49 -12.16
N ASP A 382 -11.47 4.10 -12.33
CA ASP A 382 -11.11 4.85 -13.52
C ASP A 382 -10.50 3.91 -14.58
N CYS A 383 -11.38 3.26 -15.33
CA CYS A 383 -11.04 2.27 -16.38
C CYS A 383 -10.30 2.86 -17.59
N SER A 384 -10.03 4.17 -17.59
CA SER A 384 -9.20 4.81 -18.61
C SER A 384 -7.71 4.43 -18.50
N PHE A 385 -7.28 3.93 -17.34
CA PHE A 385 -5.93 3.43 -17.12
C PHE A 385 -5.80 1.95 -17.46
N PRO A 386 -4.62 1.50 -17.94
CA PRO A 386 -4.39 0.11 -18.27
C PRO A 386 -4.51 -0.78 -17.03
N ILE A 387 -5.04 -1.97 -17.25
CA ILE A 387 -5.17 -3.01 -16.24
C ILE A 387 -3.95 -3.93 -16.33
N ALA A 388 -3.28 -4.17 -15.21
CA ALA A 388 -2.12 -5.06 -15.17
C ALA A 388 -2.51 -6.52 -15.46
N GLU A 389 -3.70 -6.92 -15.01
CA GLU A 389 -4.25 -8.25 -15.19
C GLU A 389 -4.89 -8.41 -16.57
N LYS A 390 -4.20 -9.12 -17.46
CA LYS A 390 -4.62 -9.33 -18.87
C LYS A 390 -6.04 -9.90 -19.02
N ASP A 391 -6.52 -10.68 -18.04
CA ASP A 391 -7.85 -11.30 -18.06
C ASP A 391 -8.96 -10.39 -17.53
N TRP A 392 -8.62 -9.25 -16.94
CA TRP A 392 -9.60 -8.32 -16.41
C TRP A 392 -10.03 -7.33 -17.48
N LYS A 393 -11.32 -7.37 -17.82
CA LYS A 393 -12.01 -6.31 -18.55
C LYS A 393 -12.85 -5.50 -17.57
N SER A 394 -12.37 -4.34 -17.16
CA SER A 394 -13.13 -3.46 -16.26
C SER A 394 -14.40 -2.96 -16.95
N GLN A 395 -15.54 -3.01 -16.26
CA GLN A 395 -16.82 -2.53 -16.79
C GLN A 395 -17.31 -1.32 -15.98
N HIS A 396 -17.97 -0.37 -16.66
CA HIS A 396 -18.62 0.79 -16.03
C HIS A 396 -20.08 0.51 -15.59
N SER A 397 -20.54 -0.73 -15.67
CA SER A 397 -21.94 -1.10 -15.47
C SER A 397 -22.21 -1.59 -14.05
N ASN A 398 -23.49 -1.54 -13.66
CA ASN A 398 -23.96 -2.18 -12.44
C ASN A 398 -23.60 -3.66 -12.44
N HIS A 399 -23.15 -4.12 -11.29
CA HIS A 399 -22.70 -5.49 -11.08
C HIS A 399 -23.89 -6.34 -10.63
N SER A 400 -24.17 -7.44 -11.34
CA SER A 400 -25.20 -8.40 -10.94
C SER A 400 -24.54 -9.70 -10.51
N MET A 401 -24.88 -10.20 -9.32
CA MET A 401 -24.39 -11.48 -8.84
C MET A 401 -25.49 -12.27 -8.14
N LYS A 402 -25.36 -13.59 -8.11
CA LYS A 402 -26.17 -14.44 -7.23
C LYS A 402 -25.37 -14.70 -5.96
N ILE A 403 -25.93 -14.39 -4.81
CA ILE A 403 -25.31 -14.71 -3.51
C ILE A 403 -25.11 -16.22 -3.39
N SER A 404 -26.04 -17.00 -3.94
CA SER A 404 -25.98 -18.45 -3.89
C SER A 404 -24.73 -19.04 -4.51
N LYS A 405 -24.22 -18.41 -5.56
CA LYS A 405 -22.98 -18.83 -6.21
C LYS A 405 -21.81 -18.84 -5.25
N LEU A 406 -21.69 -17.82 -4.38
CA LEU A 406 -20.57 -17.71 -3.42
C LEU A 406 -20.45 -18.92 -2.49
N PHE A 407 -21.56 -19.60 -2.21
CA PHE A 407 -21.63 -20.76 -1.33
C PHE A 407 -21.94 -22.05 -2.09
N GLU A 408 -21.63 -22.16 -3.39
CA GLU A 408 -21.96 -23.26 -4.31
C GLU A 408 -21.84 -24.69 -3.76
N ASN A 409 -20.93 -24.93 -2.82
CA ASN A 409 -20.72 -26.24 -2.19
C ASN A 409 -21.61 -26.49 -0.96
N ASN A 410 -22.57 -25.61 -0.66
CA ASN A 410 -23.41 -25.65 0.53
C ASN A 410 -24.88 -25.40 0.19
N VAL A 411 -25.79 -25.90 1.03
CA VAL A 411 -27.23 -25.73 0.93
C VAL A 411 -27.65 -24.41 1.59
N ILE A 412 -28.09 -23.45 0.79
CA ILE A 412 -28.58 -22.17 1.31
C ILE A 412 -30.07 -22.26 1.58
N THR A 413 -30.46 -22.06 2.83
CA THR A 413 -31.87 -22.14 3.26
C THR A 413 -32.55 -20.77 3.35
N SER A 414 -31.77 -19.70 3.58
CA SER A 414 -32.33 -18.35 3.67
C SER A 414 -31.31 -17.28 3.28
N ILE A 415 -31.79 -16.25 2.58
CA ILE A 415 -31.03 -15.04 2.28
C ILE A 415 -31.91 -13.84 2.62
N LYS A 416 -31.43 -12.99 3.53
CA LYS A 416 -32.14 -11.77 3.98
C LYS A 416 -31.25 -10.56 3.76
N GLN A 417 -31.68 -9.63 2.93
CA GLN A 417 -31.02 -8.33 2.87
C GLN A 417 -31.32 -7.56 4.16
N THR A 418 -30.30 -6.94 4.73
CA THR A 418 -30.40 -6.19 5.99
C THR A 418 -29.81 -4.79 5.82
N ILE A 419 -30.05 -3.93 6.81
CA ILE A 419 -29.23 -2.72 6.98
C ILE A 419 -27.78 -3.10 7.31
N LEU A 420 -26.84 -2.15 7.18
CA LEU A 420 -25.39 -2.41 7.31
C LEU A 420 -24.98 -3.16 8.60
N THR A 421 -25.67 -2.91 9.72
CA THR A 421 -25.39 -3.54 11.01
C THR A 421 -25.94 -4.97 11.14
N GLY A 422 -26.71 -5.45 10.17
CA GLY A 422 -27.37 -6.77 10.23
C GLY A 422 -28.59 -6.84 11.15
N VAL A 423 -28.95 -5.76 11.84
CA VAL A 423 -29.99 -5.81 12.89
C VAL A 423 -31.40 -5.85 12.31
N LYS A 424 -31.67 -5.07 11.27
CA LYS A 424 -32.99 -4.97 10.64
C LYS A 424 -33.00 -5.62 9.26
N VAL A 425 -33.94 -6.53 9.05
CA VAL A 425 -34.22 -7.11 7.73
C VAL A 425 -34.97 -6.08 6.87
N VAL A 426 -34.46 -5.87 5.66
CA VAL A 426 -35.06 -5.01 4.64
C VAL A 426 -35.99 -5.83 3.76
N ARG A 427 -35.51 -6.97 3.26
CA ARG A 427 -36.30 -7.91 2.44
C ARG A 427 -35.70 -9.31 2.43
N ILE A 428 -36.50 -10.28 2.05
CA ILE A 428 -36.05 -11.65 1.73
C ILE A 428 -35.58 -11.65 0.27
N VAL A 429 -34.49 -12.37 0.00
CA VAL A 429 -33.90 -12.54 -1.34
C VAL A 429 -34.00 -14.03 -1.70
N LEU A 430 -34.42 -14.33 -2.93
CA LEU A 430 -34.50 -15.72 -3.38
C LEU A 430 -33.09 -16.22 -3.78
N PRO A 431 -32.75 -17.51 -3.56
CA PRO A 431 -31.43 -18.05 -3.94
C PRO A 431 -31.05 -17.86 -5.41
N GLU A 432 -32.04 -17.87 -6.31
CA GLU A 432 -31.84 -17.67 -7.75
C GLU A 432 -31.90 -16.21 -8.19
N GLU A 433 -32.17 -15.28 -7.27
CA GLU A 433 -32.28 -13.85 -7.58
C GLU A 433 -30.90 -13.24 -7.86
N ASP A 434 -30.78 -12.57 -9.01
CA ASP A 434 -29.63 -11.72 -9.30
C ASP A 434 -29.73 -10.41 -8.52
N ILE A 435 -28.81 -10.21 -7.57
CA ILE A 435 -28.71 -8.95 -6.84
C ILE A 435 -27.88 -7.96 -7.64
N ALA A 436 -28.46 -6.82 -7.97
CA ALA A 436 -27.69 -5.68 -8.44
C ALA A 436 -26.93 -5.04 -7.27
N VAL A 437 -25.64 -4.77 -7.42
CA VAL A 437 -24.85 -3.91 -6.54
C VAL A 437 -24.43 -2.74 -7.39
N ASN A 438 -25.05 -1.58 -7.16
CA ASN A 438 -24.70 -0.39 -7.91
C ASN A 438 -23.28 0.05 -7.53
N VAL A 439 -22.65 0.79 -8.42
CA VAL A 439 -21.30 1.26 -8.17
C VAL A 439 -21.29 2.23 -6.97
N MET A 440 -20.28 2.10 -6.11
CA MET A 440 -20.16 2.76 -4.79
C MET A 440 -21.24 2.37 -3.77
N GLU A 441 -21.96 1.27 -3.98
CA GLU A 441 -22.96 0.78 -3.04
C GLU A 441 -22.37 -0.30 -2.10
N ILE A 442 -22.80 -0.27 -0.84
CA ILE A 442 -22.57 -1.34 0.13
C ILE A 442 -23.88 -2.06 0.39
N LYS A 443 -23.87 -3.40 0.27
CA LYS A 443 -25.02 -4.24 0.60
C LYS A 443 -24.66 -5.27 1.65
N THR A 444 -25.64 -5.58 2.50
CA THR A 444 -25.47 -6.52 3.61
C THR A 444 -26.56 -7.57 3.60
N TYR A 445 -26.15 -8.83 3.77
CA TYR A 445 -27.02 -9.99 3.72
C TYR A 445 -26.75 -10.90 4.90
N LYS A 446 -27.82 -11.39 5.54
CA LYS A 446 -27.77 -12.56 6.39
C LYS A 446 -28.04 -13.79 5.54
N VAL A 447 -27.09 -14.73 5.53
CA VAL A 447 -27.17 -15.96 4.75
C VAL A 447 -27.17 -17.13 5.72
N THR A 448 -28.15 -18.02 5.61
CA THR A 448 -28.21 -19.26 6.37
C THR A 448 -27.73 -20.40 5.49
N VAL A 449 -26.64 -21.04 5.91
CA VAL A 449 -25.90 -22.07 5.18
C VAL A 449 -25.92 -23.36 5.98
N CYS A 450 -26.47 -24.41 5.38
CA CYS A 450 -26.39 -25.80 5.80
C CYS A 450 -25.69 -26.60 4.67
#